data_AF-Q094H2-F1
#
_entry.id   AF-Q094H2-F1
#
_cell.length_a   1.000
_cell.length_b   1.000
_cell.length_c   1.000
_cell.angle_alpha   90.00
_cell.angle_beta   90.00
_cell.angle_gamma   90.00
#
_symmetry.space_group_name_H-M   'P 1'
#
loop_
_entity.id
_entity.type
_entity.pdbx_description
1 polymer ?
#
loop_
_entity_poly.entity_id
_entity_poly.type
_entity_poly.pdbx_seq_one_letter_code
_entity_poly.pdbx_strand_id
1 'polypeptide(L)'
;MDADRRCGDLGPRSLPLHRRPAERHDHLGGRENLQHRSGGSDWQASGGVGMCRDWSARRAVGRVGEGLCRAQTRPEGHRGGHPRRRAQAPGLISKTTLGGVHCRVAESAHGQAAQTSAARSLLGGQGHPMKTPGVFIGATGTYLPDRVSIEWAVAQGHLDKAVADRYGIRSVPLAGDLPAPEMALRASRQAMQRGDQDPATLSLLLYVSTWYQGPHGWCPQYYVQRHTHAGQATAAEIRQGCMGMFSACELAAAHLIASPEHTAALITSGDNYNSPMLDRWRSSPHSPLGDGACALLLTRRPGFARLESINARTLPQYEGRHRGSAPLFPPEASLGTKVDFATAKKQWFSATAVDPRELETTMARTLLEVVHTTLREADLEMSQITRIAFANWSEERVRERAAVPLGLPMSRLTWEYGRTIGHVGASDQVLSLDHLLVSGELNTGDNLLLLGTGPGANIACMAVRILHRPPWTEIEDAR
;
A
#
# COMPACT_ATOMS: atom_id res chain seq x y z
N MET A 1 -67.28 6.22 -4.60
CA MET A 1 -67.44 7.04 -5.81
C MET A 1 -66.38 8.13 -5.73
N ASP A 2 -65.40 8.27 -6.61
CA ASP A 2 -64.96 7.47 -7.74
C ASP A 2 -63.49 7.84 -7.98
N ALA A 3 -62.76 6.92 -8.60
CA ALA A 3 -61.37 7.11 -9.00
C ALA A 3 -61.25 8.13 -10.13
N ASP A 4 -60.10 8.83 -10.24
CA ASP A 4 -59.33 8.69 -11.49
C ASP A 4 -57.87 9.12 -11.38
N ARG A 5 -57.04 8.41 -12.14
CA ARG A 5 -55.59 8.57 -12.33
C ARG A 5 -55.29 9.74 -13.28
N ARG A 6 -54.10 10.35 -13.15
CA ARG A 6 -53.27 10.72 -14.31
C ARG A 6 -51.80 10.92 -13.94
N CYS A 7 -50.95 10.11 -14.59
CA CYS A 7 -49.50 10.28 -14.69
C CYS A 7 -49.15 11.54 -15.49
N GLY A 8 -48.01 12.16 -15.15
CA GLY A 8 -47.34 13.16 -15.96
C GLY A 8 -45.83 13.06 -15.79
N ASP A 9 -45.14 12.87 -16.92
CA ASP A 9 -43.69 12.75 -17.11
C ASP A 9 -42.85 13.82 -16.41
N LEU A 10 -41.74 13.40 -15.79
CA LEU A 10 -40.60 14.27 -15.49
C LEU A 10 -39.32 13.59 -15.97
N GLY A 11 -38.79 14.07 -17.09
CA GLY A 11 -37.49 13.69 -17.63
C GLY A 11 -36.32 14.14 -16.73
N PRO A 12 -35.09 13.63 -17.00
CA PRO A 12 -33.96 13.77 -16.11
C PRO A 12 -33.44 15.22 -16.11
N ARG A 13 -33.57 15.90 -14.96
CA ARG A 13 -32.92 17.19 -14.74
C ARG A 13 -31.42 16.98 -14.54
N SER A 14 -30.66 17.61 -15.41
CA SER A 14 -29.21 17.75 -15.40
C SER A 14 -28.69 18.37 -14.09
N LEU A 15 -27.54 17.85 -13.65
CA LEU A 15 -26.75 18.31 -12.50
C LEU A 15 -26.41 19.82 -12.61
N PRO A 16 -26.50 20.62 -11.54
CA PRO A 16 -25.93 21.95 -11.53
C PRO A 16 -24.41 21.87 -11.32
N LEU A 17 -23.66 22.26 -12.35
CA LEU A 17 -22.26 22.65 -12.25
C LEU A 17 -22.13 23.83 -11.28
N HIS A 18 -21.42 23.65 -10.16
CA HIS A 18 -21.08 24.74 -9.27
C HIS A 18 -20.17 25.75 -9.99
N ARG A 19 -20.73 26.94 -10.26
CA ARG A 19 -19.98 28.14 -10.63
C ARG A 19 -19.18 28.64 -9.41
N ARG A 20 -17.90 28.93 -9.62
CA ARG A 20 -17.07 29.73 -8.71
C ARG A 20 -17.67 31.13 -8.51
N PRO A 21 -17.63 31.72 -7.30
CA PRO A 21 -17.68 33.16 -7.15
C PRO A 21 -16.26 33.74 -7.31
N ALA A 22 -16.13 34.70 -8.22
CA ALA A 22 -15.02 35.64 -8.26
C ALA A 22 -15.55 37.00 -7.82
N GLU A 23 -14.96 37.59 -6.79
CA GLU A 23 -14.93 39.04 -6.50
C GLU A 23 -13.91 39.22 -5.35
N ARG A 24 -12.70 39.71 -5.66
CA ARG A 24 -12.26 41.12 -5.68
C ARG A 24 -12.21 41.74 -4.28
N HIS A 25 -10.99 41.88 -3.76
CA HIS A 25 -10.61 43.05 -2.97
C HIS A 25 -9.27 43.57 -3.48
N ASP A 26 -9.33 44.76 -4.06
CA ASP A 26 -8.23 45.63 -4.43
C ASP A 26 -7.55 46.16 -3.16
N HIS A 27 -6.22 46.10 -3.09
CA HIS A 27 -5.39 47.13 -2.46
C HIS A 27 -3.98 47.10 -3.08
N LEU A 28 -3.76 47.93 -4.09
CA LEU A 28 -2.42 48.39 -4.49
C LEU A 28 -2.39 49.91 -4.36
N GLY A 29 -1.64 50.39 -3.39
CA GLY A 29 -1.17 51.78 -3.31
C GLY A 29 0.32 51.74 -2.97
N GLY A 30 1.14 52.37 -3.81
CA GLY A 30 2.56 52.61 -3.54
C GLY A 30 3.50 52.29 -4.71
N ARG A 31 3.55 53.20 -5.69
CA ARG A 31 4.74 53.40 -6.54
C ARG A 31 5.62 54.46 -5.87
N GLU A 32 6.94 54.24 -5.87
CA GLU A 32 8.04 55.19 -6.16
C GLU A 32 9.36 54.48 -5.79
N ASN A 33 10.19 54.06 -6.76
CA ASN A 33 11.20 54.79 -7.54
C ASN A 33 12.62 54.77 -6.93
N LEU A 34 13.59 54.46 -7.82
CA LEU A 34 15.05 54.67 -7.82
C LEU A 34 15.85 53.35 -7.89
N GLN A 35 16.27 52.89 -9.08
CA GLN A 35 17.38 53.35 -9.93
C GLN A 35 18.73 52.64 -9.66
N HIS A 36 19.18 51.92 -10.70
CA HIS A 36 20.55 51.81 -11.22
C HIS A 36 21.67 51.06 -10.47
N ARG A 37 22.12 49.94 -11.09
CA ARG A 37 23.46 49.67 -11.70
C ARG A 37 23.69 48.14 -11.76
N SER A 38 23.62 47.48 -12.92
CA SER A 38 24.59 47.36 -14.04
C SER A 38 25.72 46.34 -13.80
N GLY A 39 25.77 45.33 -14.69
CA GLY A 39 26.89 44.39 -14.94
C GLY A 39 26.36 42.94 -15.05
N GLY A 40 26.30 42.24 -16.19
CA GLY A 40 26.91 42.41 -17.51
C GLY A 40 27.91 41.28 -17.80
N SER A 41 27.46 40.23 -18.50
CA SER A 41 28.23 39.37 -19.46
C SER A 41 27.39 38.11 -19.76
N ASP A 42 26.58 38.09 -20.84
CA ASP A 42 26.90 37.69 -22.22
C ASP A 42 27.47 36.27 -22.37
N TRP A 43 26.71 35.39 -23.06
CA TRP A 43 27.19 34.64 -24.22
C TRP A 43 26.04 34.35 -25.19
N GLN A 44 26.36 34.50 -26.48
CA GLN A 44 25.48 34.70 -27.63
C GLN A 44 24.84 33.42 -28.19
N ALA A 45 23.75 33.68 -28.93
CA ALA A 45 23.01 32.76 -29.77
C ALA A 45 23.52 32.73 -31.24
N SER A 46 23.18 31.64 -31.91
CA SER A 46 22.91 31.54 -33.36
C SER A 46 21.85 30.42 -33.49
N GLY A 47 20.58 30.64 -33.86
CA GLY A 47 20.07 31.19 -35.13
C GLY A 47 20.05 30.07 -36.19
N GLY A 48 18.96 29.61 -36.81
CA GLY A 48 17.53 29.94 -36.77
C GLY A 48 16.76 29.09 -37.82
N VAL A 49 15.44 29.34 -37.90
CA VAL A 49 14.50 29.13 -39.05
C VAL A 49 14.26 27.67 -39.50
N GLY A 50 13.05 27.14 -39.73
CA GLY A 50 11.67 27.63 -39.71
C GLY A 50 10.74 26.60 -40.39
N MET A 51 9.45 26.93 -40.41
CA MET A 51 8.37 26.45 -41.32
C MET A 51 7.44 25.30 -40.88
N CYS A 52 6.19 25.70 -40.65
CA CYS A 52 4.96 24.90 -40.68
C CYS A 52 4.73 24.21 -42.04
N ARG A 53 4.12 23.02 -42.03
CA ARG A 53 3.04 22.64 -42.97
C ARG A 53 2.05 21.66 -42.33
N ASP A 54 0.78 22.01 -42.51
CA ASP A 54 -0.42 21.23 -42.34
C ASP A 54 -0.69 20.45 -43.66
N TRP A 55 -1.24 19.23 -43.61
CA TRP A 55 -2.21 18.74 -44.63
C TRP A 55 -2.83 17.38 -44.30
N SER A 56 -4.12 17.34 -44.58
CA SER A 56 -5.12 16.29 -44.39
C SER A 56 -5.24 15.26 -45.52
N ALA A 57 -5.93 14.17 -45.18
CA ALA A 57 -6.80 13.29 -46.00
C ALA A 57 -6.20 12.10 -46.77
N ARG A 58 -6.76 10.89 -46.52
CA ARG A 58 -7.69 10.19 -47.45
C ARG A 58 -8.34 8.95 -46.83
N ARG A 59 -9.62 8.77 -47.17
CA ARG A 59 -10.47 7.58 -46.93
C ARG A 59 -10.16 6.49 -47.95
N ALA A 60 -10.41 5.23 -47.60
CA ALA A 60 -11.10 4.28 -48.49
C ALA A 60 -11.77 3.16 -47.69
N VAL A 61 -13.03 2.91 -48.05
CA VAL A 61 -13.96 1.90 -47.55
C VAL A 61 -13.88 0.67 -48.47
N GLY A 62 -14.04 -0.53 -47.91
CA GLY A 62 -14.33 -1.74 -48.68
C GLY A 62 -14.99 -2.79 -47.80
N ARG A 63 -16.31 -2.95 -47.94
CA ARG A 63 -17.12 -4.06 -47.39
C ARG A 63 -17.25 -5.18 -48.43
N VAL A 64 -17.69 -6.33 -47.89
CA VAL A 64 -18.54 -7.40 -48.48
C VAL A 64 -17.82 -8.70 -48.82
N GLY A 65 -18.36 -9.81 -48.30
CA GLY A 65 -18.12 -11.17 -48.76
C GLY A 65 -18.56 -12.24 -47.77
N GLU A 66 -19.88 -12.47 -47.66
CA GLU A 66 -20.46 -13.66 -47.01
C GLU A 66 -20.13 -14.95 -47.79
N GLY A 67 -20.08 -16.10 -47.10
CA GLY A 67 -19.96 -17.41 -47.73
C GLY A 67 -20.01 -18.58 -46.74
N LEU A 68 -21.21 -19.13 -46.53
CA LEU A 68 -21.52 -20.39 -45.85
C LEU A 68 -21.05 -21.62 -46.66
N CYS A 69 -20.56 -22.69 -46.01
CA CYS A 69 -21.14 -24.06 -46.07
C CYS A 69 -20.26 -25.19 -45.45
N ARG A 70 -20.87 -25.87 -44.47
CA ARG A 70 -20.98 -27.33 -44.20
C ARG A 70 -19.79 -28.33 -44.37
N ALA A 71 -19.40 -28.87 -43.21
CA ALA A 71 -19.34 -30.29 -42.76
C ALA A 71 -19.18 -31.48 -43.75
N GLN A 72 -18.25 -32.41 -43.42
CA GLN A 72 -18.34 -33.90 -43.45
C GLN A 72 -17.01 -34.52 -42.91
N THR A 73 -16.96 -35.16 -41.73
CA THR A 73 -17.01 -36.62 -41.41
C THR A 73 -15.79 -37.52 -41.76
N ARG A 74 -15.01 -37.88 -40.70
CA ARG A 74 -14.41 -39.22 -40.29
C ARG A 74 -13.43 -39.99 -41.23
N PRO A 75 -12.71 -41.08 -40.78
CA PRO A 75 -12.09 -41.46 -39.49
C PRO A 75 -10.70 -42.19 -39.63
N GLU A 76 -10.18 -42.77 -38.51
CA GLU A 76 -9.17 -43.87 -38.38
C GLU A 76 -7.70 -43.59 -38.84
N GLY A 77 -6.60 -44.05 -38.25
CA GLY A 77 -6.29 -45.09 -37.26
C GLY A 77 -5.10 -45.94 -37.78
N HIS A 78 -3.88 -45.80 -37.23
CA HIS A 78 -2.88 -46.89 -36.98
C HIS A 78 -1.39 -46.46 -36.87
N ARG A 79 -0.77 -46.92 -35.77
CA ARG A 79 0.52 -47.65 -35.57
C ARG A 79 1.84 -47.19 -36.24
N GLY A 80 2.88 -47.15 -35.38
CA GLY A 80 4.32 -47.31 -35.68
C GLY A 80 5.15 -46.42 -34.75
N GLY A 81 6.18 -46.83 -33.98
CA GLY A 81 7.04 -48.00 -34.01
C GLY A 81 8.52 -47.61 -34.21
N HIS A 82 9.19 -47.10 -33.14
CA HIS A 82 10.66 -46.96 -32.92
C HIS A 82 11.53 -46.17 -33.95
N PRO A 83 12.85 -45.84 -33.69
CA PRO A 83 13.69 -45.92 -32.49
C PRO A 83 14.51 -44.63 -32.17
N ARG A 84 15.26 -44.70 -31.05
CA ARG A 84 16.27 -43.74 -30.56
C ARG A 84 17.48 -43.58 -31.51
N ARG A 85 17.98 -42.35 -31.65
CA ARG A 85 19.41 -42.06 -31.95
C ARG A 85 19.92 -40.85 -31.16
N ARG A 86 21.07 -41.04 -30.52
CA ARG A 86 21.96 -40.01 -29.97
C ARG A 86 22.57 -39.19 -31.12
N ALA A 87 22.72 -37.89 -30.93
CA ALA A 87 23.71 -37.08 -31.65
C ALA A 87 24.30 -36.03 -30.71
N GLN A 88 25.63 -36.04 -30.62
CA GLN A 88 26.48 -35.04 -29.98
C GLN A 88 26.52 -33.76 -30.84
N ALA A 89 26.70 -32.59 -30.21
CA ALA A 89 27.01 -31.33 -30.87
C ALA A 89 28.35 -30.76 -30.32
N PRO A 90 29.25 -30.21 -31.18
CA PRO A 90 30.54 -29.67 -30.77
C PRO A 90 30.62 -28.12 -30.80
N GLY A 91 31.66 -27.57 -30.14
CA GLY A 91 32.30 -26.28 -30.48
C GLY A 91 32.06 -25.12 -29.51
N LEU A 92 32.95 -24.87 -28.53
CA LEU A 92 34.07 -23.92 -28.57
C LEU A 92 33.65 -22.45 -28.80
N ILE A 93 33.61 -21.68 -27.70
CA ILE A 93 33.59 -20.21 -27.73
C ILE A 93 34.98 -19.70 -27.35
N SER A 94 35.50 -18.88 -28.27
CA SER A 94 36.77 -18.16 -28.27
C SER A 94 36.96 -17.25 -27.04
N LYS A 95 38.18 -17.28 -26.47
CA LYS A 95 38.68 -16.29 -25.52
C LYS A 95 39.14 -15.05 -26.28
N THR A 96 38.64 -13.88 -25.89
CA THR A 96 39.24 -12.59 -26.26
C THR A 96 39.56 -11.84 -24.97
N THR A 97 40.85 -11.61 -24.75
CA THR A 97 41.44 -10.87 -23.63
C THR A 97 41.42 -9.38 -23.95
N LEU A 98 40.91 -8.55 -23.04
CA LEU A 98 41.12 -7.10 -23.03
C LEU A 98 41.12 -6.59 -21.58
N GLY A 99 42.18 -5.87 -21.22
CA GLY A 99 42.18 -4.86 -20.17
C GLY A 99 42.44 -5.35 -18.75
N GLY A 100 43.71 -5.28 -18.31
CA GLY A 100 44.10 -5.50 -16.92
C GLY A 100 43.58 -4.39 -16.00
N VAL A 101 42.94 -4.82 -14.90
CA VAL A 101 42.81 -4.04 -13.67
C VAL A 101 43.26 -4.97 -12.54
N HIS A 102 44.39 -4.66 -11.91
CA HIS A 102 44.83 -5.36 -10.71
C HIS A 102 43.92 -4.97 -9.55
N CYS A 103 42.91 -5.79 -9.27
CA CYS A 103 42.18 -5.72 -8.01
C CYS A 103 43.02 -6.39 -6.93
N ARG A 104 43.58 -5.62 -5.99
CA ARG A 104 44.16 -6.17 -4.77
C ARG A 104 43.03 -6.82 -3.97
N VAL A 105 43.02 -8.14 -3.92
CA VAL A 105 42.14 -8.91 -3.03
C VAL A 105 42.63 -8.64 -1.61
N ALA A 106 41.85 -7.91 -0.82
CA ALA A 106 42.08 -7.75 0.60
C ALA A 106 41.82 -9.10 1.29
N GLU A 107 42.85 -9.64 1.93
CA GLU A 107 42.73 -10.78 2.83
C GLU A 107 41.93 -10.37 4.08
N SER A 108 40.64 -10.71 4.12
CA SER A 108 39.91 -10.81 5.39
C SER A 108 38.80 -11.87 5.32
N ALA A 109 39.17 -13.11 4.97
CA ALA A 109 38.24 -14.24 4.92
C ALA A 109 37.63 -14.62 6.29
N HIS A 110 38.19 -14.10 7.39
CA HIS A 110 37.76 -14.45 8.75
C HIS A 110 36.58 -13.60 9.26
N GLY A 111 36.33 -12.41 8.70
CA GLY A 111 35.19 -11.55 9.09
C GLY A 111 33.87 -11.90 8.38
N GLN A 112 33.95 -12.35 7.12
CA GLN A 112 32.77 -12.71 6.33
C GLN A 112 32.14 -14.04 6.77
N ALA A 113 32.94 -15.02 7.19
CA ALA A 113 32.41 -16.33 7.62
C ALA A 113 31.51 -16.23 8.87
N ALA A 114 31.84 -15.33 9.81
CA ALA A 114 31.01 -15.09 11.01
C ALA A 114 29.68 -14.38 10.67
N GLN A 115 29.68 -13.46 9.71
CA GLN A 115 28.48 -12.77 9.23
C GLN A 115 27.55 -13.69 8.42
N THR A 116 28.12 -14.60 7.61
CA THR A 116 27.34 -15.62 6.87
C THR A 116 26.72 -16.67 7.78
N SER A 117 27.36 -16.97 8.92
CA SER A 117 26.83 -17.87 9.97
C SER A 117 25.60 -17.28 10.66
N ALA A 118 25.62 -15.98 10.99
CA ALA A 118 24.47 -15.27 11.55
C ALA A 118 23.27 -15.24 10.57
N ALA A 119 23.55 -15.01 9.28
CA ALA A 119 22.52 -15.05 8.23
C ALA A 119 21.93 -16.45 8.01
N ARG A 120 22.74 -17.53 8.09
CA ARG A 120 22.25 -18.91 7.96
C ARG A 120 21.45 -19.39 9.17
N SER A 121 21.81 -18.97 10.39
CA SER A 121 21.06 -19.33 11.61
C SER A 121 19.66 -18.71 11.65
N LEU A 122 19.43 -17.60 10.94
CA LEU A 122 18.11 -16.95 10.80
C LEU A 122 17.19 -17.67 9.80
N LEU A 123 17.69 -18.62 9.00
CA LEU A 123 16.94 -19.20 7.86
C LEU A 123 16.52 -20.67 8.08
N GLY A 124 16.79 -21.24 9.27
CA GLY A 124 16.55 -22.65 9.59
C GLY A 124 15.29 -22.90 10.42
N GLY A 125 14.11 -22.82 9.80
CA GLY A 125 12.84 -23.19 10.41
C GLY A 125 11.70 -23.05 9.41
N GLN A 126 10.69 -23.91 9.46
CA GLN A 126 9.51 -23.81 8.59
C GLN A 126 8.78 -22.50 8.89
N GLY A 127 9.07 -21.51 8.04
CA GLY A 127 8.72 -20.10 8.16
C GLY A 127 9.89 -19.23 8.57
N HIS A 128 10.27 -18.27 7.72
CA HIS A 128 11.42 -17.39 7.94
C HIS A 128 11.22 -16.49 9.17
N PRO A 129 11.88 -16.79 10.31
CA PRO A 129 11.84 -15.95 11.49
C PRO A 129 12.64 -14.67 11.25
N MET A 130 12.10 -13.49 11.60
CA MET A 130 12.83 -12.22 11.48
C MET A 130 12.81 -11.41 12.78
N LYS A 131 13.83 -11.65 13.61
CA LYS A 131 14.26 -10.67 14.62
C LYS A 131 14.87 -9.46 13.92
N THR A 132 14.67 -8.28 14.49
CA THR A 132 15.14 -7.01 13.93
C THR A 132 16.14 -6.32 14.87
N PRO A 133 17.30 -6.95 15.17
CA PRO A 133 18.22 -6.46 16.18
C PRO A 133 18.77 -5.08 15.83
N GLY A 134 18.64 -4.13 16.75
CA GLY A 134 19.13 -2.76 16.60
C GLY A 134 18.38 -1.93 15.55
N VAL A 135 17.15 -2.32 15.19
CA VAL A 135 16.24 -1.51 14.38
C VAL A 135 15.23 -0.83 15.28
N PHE A 136 15.12 0.48 15.14
CA PHE A 136 14.22 1.33 15.92
C PHE A 136 13.23 2.04 15.00
N ILE A 137 12.11 2.45 15.58
CA ILE A 137 11.20 3.39 14.97
C ILE A 137 11.61 4.78 15.47
N GLY A 138 12.12 5.61 14.56
CA GLY A 138 12.55 6.97 14.86
C GLY A 138 11.37 7.94 14.91
N ALA A 139 10.39 7.77 14.00
CA ALA A 139 9.22 8.62 13.93
C ALA A 139 8.08 7.99 13.13
N THR A 140 6.87 8.48 13.39
CA THR A 140 5.66 8.28 12.59
C THR A 140 5.27 9.59 11.93
N GLY A 141 4.64 9.50 10.76
CA GLY A 141 3.97 10.62 10.12
C GLY A 141 2.62 10.17 9.57
N THR A 142 1.63 11.06 9.59
CA THR A 142 0.25 10.77 9.23
C THR A 142 -0.36 11.93 8.45
N TYR A 143 -1.27 11.60 7.55
CA TYR A 143 -2.13 12.58 6.90
C TYR A 143 -3.52 11.97 6.72
N LEU A 144 -4.51 12.58 7.36
CA LEU A 144 -5.92 12.24 7.19
C LEU A 144 -6.66 13.51 6.73
N PRO A 145 -7.36 13.48 5.59
CA PRO A 145 -8.23 14.58 5.18
C PRO A 145 -9.49 14.65 6.05
N ASP A 146 -10.36 15.62 5.74
CA ASP A 146 -11.65 15.77 6.39
C ASP A 146 -12.50 14.50 6.26
N ARG A 147 -13.32 14.26 7.29
CA ARG A 147 -14.11 13.05 7.43
C ARG A 147 -15.57 13.34 7.17
N VAL A 148 -16.25 12.41 6.51
CA VAL A 148 -17.71 12.38 6.43
C VAL A 148 -18.26 11.31 7.36
N SER A 149 -19.41 11.56 7.96
CA SER A 149 -20.04 10.59 8.85
C SER A 149 -20.73 9.47 8.06
N ILE A 150 -20.95 8.34 8.72
CA ILE A 150 -21.70 7.22 8.15
C ILE A 150 -23.19 7.59 8.00
N GLU A 151 -23.74 8.43 8.88
CA GLU A 151 -25.09 8.98 8.74
C GLU A 151 -25.23 9.81 7.47
N TRP A 152 -24.21 10.60 7.11
CA TRP A 152 -24.18 11.30 5.83
C TRP A 152 -24.20 10.30 4.67
N ALA A 153 -23.37 9.25 4.71
CA ALA A 153 -23.34 8.23 3.66
C ALA A 153 -24.68 7.52 3.49
N VAL A 154 -25.39 7.25 4.60
CA VAL A 154 -26.74 6.69 4.59
C VAL A 154 -27.75 7.67 3.99
N ALA A 155 -27.70 8.95 4.40
CA ALA A 155 -28.60 9.99 3.89
C ALA A 155 -28.44 10.24 2.38
N GLN A 156 -27.23 10.07 1.86
CA GLN A 156 -26.94 10.15 0.41
C GLN A 156 -27.24 8.84 -0.35
N GLY A 157 -27.71 7.80 0.33
CA GLY A 157 -28.00 6.49 -0.28
C GLY A 157 -26.76 5.66 -0.63
N HIS A 158 -25.57 6.09 -0.21
CA HIS A 158 -24.33 5.36 -0.45
C HIS A 158 -24.25 4.06 0.33
N LEU A 159 -24.85 4.00 1.52
CA LEU A 159 -24.87 2.81 2.37
C LEU A 159 -26.26 2.57 2.95
N ASP A 160 -26.66 1.31 3.07
CA ASP A 160 -27.92 0.95 3.73
C ASP A 160 -27.80 1.16 5.26
N LYS A 161 -28.86 1.69 5.90
CA LYS A 161 -28.84 1.96 7.35
C LYS A 161 -28.60 0.71 8.19
N ALA A 162 -29.24 -0.41 7.86
CA ALA A 162 -29.07 -1.64 8.64
C ALA A 162 -27.66 -2.22 8.46
N VAL A 163 -27.04 -2.04 7.29
CA VAL A 163 -25.62 -2.38 7.06
C VAL A 163 -24.71 -1.46 7.88
N ALA A 164 -24.95 -0.15 7.86
CA ALA A 164 -24.20 0.84 8.61
C ALA A 164 -24.22 0.56 10.12
N ASP A 165 -25.41 0.30 10.68
CA ASP A 165 -25.61 0.00 12.10
C ASP A 165 -24.85 -1.28 12.51
N ARG A 166 -24.86 -2.32 11.65
CA ARG A 166 -24.07 -3.55 11.88
C ARG A 166 -22.55 -3.33 11.79
N TYR A 167 -22.11 -2.44 10.91
CA TYR A 167 -20.67 -2.18 10.76
C TYR A 167 -20.10 -1.46 12.00
N GLY A 168 -20.87 -0.55 12.60
CA GLY A 168 -20.42 0.23 13.75
C GLY A 168 -19.35 1.28 13.41
N ILE A 169 -19.05 1.51 12.12
CA ILE A 169 -18.19 2.61 11.66
C ILE A 169 -18.93 3.94 11.86
N ARG A 170 -18.21 4.99 12.24
CA ARG A 170 -18.73 6.34 12.50
C ARG A 170 -18.44 7.31 11.36
N SER A 171 -17.25 7.24 10.78
CA SER A 171 -16.84 8.17 9.74
C SER A 171 -15.71 7.63 8.89
N VAL A 172 -15.52 8.24 7.73
CA VAL A 172 -14.50 7.89 6.73
C VAL A 172 -13.86 9.18 6.20
N PRO A 173 -12.53 9.28 6.10
CA PRO A 173 -11.81 10.41 5.52
C PRO A 173 -11.94 10.40 3.99
N LEU A 174 -12.23 11.58 3.41
CA LEU A 174 -12.41 11.76 1.97
C LEU A 174 -11.44 12.84 1.46
N ALA A 175 -10.50 12.45 0.61
CA ALA A 175 -9.47 13.33 0.06
C ALA A 175 -9.96 14.15 -1.15
N GLY A 176 -11.09 13.78 -1.74
CA GLY A 176 -11.58 14.38 -2.98
C GLY A 176 -10.57 14.20 -4.11
N ASP A 177 -10.10 15.31 -4.67
CA ASP A 177 -9.15 15.32 -5.81
C ASP A 177 -7.68 15.33 -5.37
N LEU A 178 -7.39 15.32 -4.05
CA LEU A 178 -6.02 15.32 -3.56
C LEU A 178 -5.32 14.00 -3.92
N PRO A 179 -4.19 14.02 -4.67
CA PRO A 179 -3.53 12.79 -5.08
C PRO A 179 -2.96 12.00 -3.90
N ALA A 180 -3.07 10.67 -3.96
CA ALA A 180 -2.49 9.77 -2.95
C ALA A 180 -0.98 10.00 -2.69
N PRO A 181 -0.12 10.19 -3.72
CA PRO A 181 1.30 10.50 -3.53
C PRO A 181 1.55 11.82 -2.81
N GLU A 182 0.63 12.79 -2.90
CA GLU A 182 0.73 14.07 -2.19
C GLU A 182 0.42 13.89 -0.69
N MET A 183 -0.57 13.06 -0.35
CA MET A 183 -0.82 12.68 1.04
C MET A 183 0.38 11.92 1.63
N ALA A 184 0.93 10.96 0.89
CA ALA A 184 2.14 10.22 1.27
C ALA A 184 3.35 11.15 1.46
N LEU A 185 3.52 12.14 0.59
CA LEU A 185 4.56 13.17 0.73
C LEU A 185 4.41 13.96 2.04
N ARG A 186 3.19 14.37 2.40
CA ARG A 186 2.93 15.10 3.66
C ARG A 186 3.25 14.25 4.88
N ALA A 187 2.78 13.00 4.91
CA ALA A 187 3.11 12.06 5.97
C ALA A 187 4.62 11.80 6.05
N SER A 188 5.30 11.64 4.91
CA SER A 188 6.75 11.43 4.84
C SER A 188 7.54 12.61 5.40
N ARG A 189 7.19 13.85 5.03
CA ARG A 189 7.79 15.06 5.57
C ARG A 189 7.59 15.17 7.07
N GLN A 190 6.39 14.86 7.56
CA GLN A 190 6.10 14.88 8.99
C GLN A 190 6.95 13.86 9.74
N ALA A 191 7.09 12.63 9.24
CA ALA A 191 7.93 11.61 9.85
C ALA A 191 9.41 12.03 9.87
N MET A 192 9.94 12.56 8.77
CA MET A 192 11.32 13.06 8.70
C MET A 192 11.56 14.21 9.68
N GLN A 193 10.63 15.16 9.76
CA GLN A 193 10.70 16.29 10.69
C GLN A 193 10.66 15.83 12.15
N ARG A 194 9.73 14.94 12.49
CA ARG A 194 9.60 14.37 13.85
C ARG A 194 10.83 13.55 14.27
N GLY A 195 11.45 12.86 13.32
CA GLY A 195 12.63 12.03 13.55
C GLY A 195 13.99 12.73 13.41
N ASP A 196 13.98 14.06 13.20
CA ASP A 196 15.16 14.87 12.87
C ASP A 196 16.06 14.17 11.84
N GLN A 197 15.42 13.73 10.75
CA GLN A 197 16.07 12.94 9.72
C GLN A 197 16.45 13.85 8.56
N ASP A 198 17.76 13.97 8.30
CA ASP A 198 18.25 14.54 7.04
C ASP A 198 17.79 13.66 5.87
N PRO A 199 16.92 14.15 4.97
CA PRO A 199 16.45 13.37 3.84
C PRO A 199 17.57 12.86 2.95
N ALA A 200 18.66 13.63 2.78
CA ALA A 200 19.75 13.28 1.88
C ALA A 200 20.53 12.03 2.31
N THR A 201 20.41 11.63 3.59
CA THR A 201 21.09 10.46 4.17
C THR A 201 20.25 9.19 4.20
N LEU A 202 19.00 9.23 3.72
CA LEU A 202 18.18 8.03 3.59
C LEU A 202 18.84 7.02 2.65
N SER A 203 18.94 5.77 3.06
CA SER A 203 19.44 4.70 2.21
C SER A 203 18.33 4.01 1.41
N LEU A 204 17.09 4.06 1.91
CA LEU A 204 15.94 3.38 1.33
C LEU A 204 14.64 4.18 1.51
N LEU A 205 13.82 4.19 0.45
CA LEU A 205 12.45 4.68 0.44
C LEU A 205 11.53 3.63 -0.17
N LEU A 206 10.61 3.10 0.63
CA LEU A 206 9.60 2.13 0.18
C LEU A 206 8.22 2.77 0.17
N TYR A 207 7.58 2.78 -1.00
CA TYR A 207 6.23 3.30 -1.18
C TYR A 207 5.24 2.14 -1.27
N VAL A 208 4.23 2.14 -0.42
CA VAL A 208 3.20 1.10 -0.37
C VAL A 208 1.89 1.67 -0.90
N SER A 209 1.32 1.01 -1.91
CA SER A 209 0.02 1.37 -2.48
C SER A 209 -0.95 0.18 -2.44
N THR A 210 -2.24 0.48 -2.33
CA THR A 210 -3.30 -0.52 -2.49
C THR A 210 -4.23 -0.19 -3.66
N TRP A 211 -4.19 1.05 -4.14
CA TRP A 211 -4.99 1.54 -5.25
C TRP A 211 -4.17 2.38 -6.26
N TYR A 212 -4.83 2.96 -7.25
CA TYR A 212 -4.20 3.77 -8.29
C TYR A 212 -3.48 5.00 -7.73
N GLN A 213 -2.24 5.20 -8.18
CA GLN A 213 -1.36 6.25 -7.67
C GLN A 213 -1.12 7.40 -8.66
N GLY A 214 -1.39 7.18 -9.94
CA GLY A 214 -1.11 8.15 -11.00
C GLY A 214 -1.20 7.52 -12.39
N PRO A 215 -0.66 8.19 -13.41
CA PRO A 215 -0.66 7.69 -14.79
C PRO A 215 0.02 6.33 -14.94
N HIS A 216 -0.37 5.55 -15.96
CA HIS A 216 0.29 4.29 -16.26
C HIS A 216 1.78 4.48 -16.52
N GLY A 217 2.61 3.62 -15.93
CA GLY A 217 4.08 3.68 -16.04
C GLY A 217 4.74 4.77 -15.19
N TRP A 218 3.96 5.58 -14.46
CA TRP A 218 4.49 6.53 -13.49
C TRP A 218 4.67 5.89 -12.12
N CYS A 219 5.76 6.24 -11.44
CA CYS A 219 6.22 5.62 -10.21
C CYS A 219 6.11 6.60 -9.03
N PRO A 220 5.18 6.41 -8.07
CA PRO A 220 4.91 7.36 -6.99
C PRO A 220 6.08 7.52 -6.00
N GLN A 221 6.90 6.49 -5.82
CA GLN A 221 8.07 6.54 -4.94
C GLN A 221 9.07 7.63 -5.37
N TYR A 222 9.22 7.87 -6.68
CA TYR A 222 10.13 8.92 -7.19
C TYR A 222 9.54 10.32 -6.99
N TYR A 223 8.22 10.46 -6.95
CA TYR A 223 7.57 11.71 -6.57
C TYR A 223 7.90 12.05 -5.11
N VAL A 224 7.71 11.09 -4.19
CA VAL A 224 8.05 11.32 -2.78
C VAL A 224 9.54 11.60 -2.65
N GLN A 225 10.42 10.75 -3.22
CA GLN A 225 11.88 10.93 -3.16
C GLN A 225 12.33 12.33 -3.62
N ARG A 226 11.82 12.79 -4.77
CA ARG A 226 12.15 14.11 -5.31
C ARG A 226 11.71 15.23 -4.39
N HIS A 227 10.49 15.17 -3.87
CA HIS A 227 9.88 16.27 -3.11
C HIS A 227 10.22 16.25 -1.61
N THR A 228 10.76 15.15 -1.10
CA THR A 228 11.39 15.10 0.23
C THR A 228 12.88 15.42 0.18
N HIS A 229 13.48 15.51 -1.02
CA HIS A 229 14.94 15.59 -1.20
C HIS A 229 15.69 14.39 -0.63
N ALA A 230 15.11 13.18 -0.74
CA ALA A 230 15.69 11.94 -0.22
C ALA A 230 16.93 11.42 -1.00
N GLY A 231 17.67 12.33 -1.64
CA GLY A 231 18.94 12.07 -2.29
C GLY A 231 18.91 10.87 -3.24
N GLN A 232 19.91 10.02 -3.10
CA GLN A 232 20.11 8.79 -3.88
C GLN A 232 19.58 7.54 -3.15
N ALA A 233 18.65 7.69 -2.21
CA ALA A 233 17.99 6.56 -1.57
C ALA A 233 17.48 5.57 -2.64
N THR A 234 17.67 4.27 -2.40
CA THR A 234 17.01 3.27 -3.24
C THR A 234 15.50 3.44 -3.06
N ALA A 235 14.76 3.73 -4.12
CA ALA A 235 13.32 3.97 -4.06
C ALA A 235 12.55 2.89 -4.83
N ALA A 236 11.61 2.22 -4.16
CA ALA A 236 10.80 1.17 -4.78
C ALA A 236 9.35 1.21 -4.32
N GLU A 237 8.44 0.72 -5.17
CA GLU A 237 7.06 0.46 -4.81
C GLU A 237 6.90 -0.98 -4.32
N ILE A 238 6.16 -1.17 -3.23
CA ILE A 238 5.78 -2.46 -2.67
C ILE A 238 4.27 -2.63 -2.80
N ARG A 239 3.85 -3.67 -3.52
CA ARG A 239 2.43 -4.00 -3.73
C ARG A 239 2.10 -5.34 -3.10
N GLN A 240 1.52 -5.29 -1.91
CA GLN A 240 1.04 -6.48 -1.18
C GLN A 240 -0.33 -6.21 -0.53
N GLY A 241 -1.13 -5.35 -1.18
CA GLY A 241 -2.41 -4.88 -0.64
C GLY A 241 -2.24 -4.23 0.74
N CYS A 242 -3.24 -4.40 1.60
CA CYS A 242 -3.30 -3.79 2.93
C CYS A 242 -2.17 -4.24 3.88
N MET A 243 -1.38 -5.24 3.49
CA MET A 243 -0.22 -5.71 4.23
C MET A 243 1.12 -5.10 3.79
N GLY A 244 1.14 -4.28 2.74
CA GLY A 244 2.40 -3.82 2.16
C GLY A 244 3.33 -3.11 3.13
N MET A 245 2.80 -2.44 4.17
CA MET A 245 3.62 -1.83 5.23
C MET A 245 4.45 -2.86 6.01
N PHE A 246 3.93 -4.06 6.26
CA PHE A 246 4.65 -5.12 6.96
C PHE A 246 5.83 -5.63 6.15
N SER A 247 5.60 -6.01 4.88
CA SER A 247 6.69 -6.45 4.01
C SER A 247 7.67 -5.32 3.68
N ALA A 248 7.22 -4.07 3.60
CA ALA A 248 8.14 -2.95 3.45
C ALA A 248 9.01 -2.75 4.70
N CYS A 249 8.44 -2.86 5.91
CA CYS A 249 9.23 -2.83 7.15
C CYS A 249 10.21 -3.99 7.25
N GLU A 250 9.80 -5.19 6.83
CA GLU A 250 10.65 -6.39 6.77
C GLU A 250 11.88 -6.16 5.86
N LEU A 251 11.63 -5.69 4.63
CA LEU A 251 12.68 -5.37 3.66
C LEU A 251 13.57 -4.22 4.13
N ALA A 252 12.99 -3.18 4.73
CA ALA A 252 13.73 -2.05 5.25
C ALA A 252 14.60 -2.45 6.45
N ALA A 253 14.09 -3.25 7.38
CA ALA A 253 14.87 -3.76 8.49
C ALA A 253 16.05 -4.60 8.00
N ALA A 254 15.82 -5.51 7.05
CA ALA A 254 16.88 -6.31 6.43
C ALA A 254 17.93 -5.42 5.75
N HIS A 255 17.50 -4.39 5.01
CA HIS A 255 18.39 -3.42 4.35
C HIS A 255 19.27 -2.66 5.35
N LEU A 256 18.69 -2.19 6.46
CA LEU A 256 19.39 -1.48 7.53
C LEU A 256 20.36 -2.39 8.31
N ILE A 257 20.04 -3.68 8.45
CA ILE A 257 20.90 -4.67 9.10
C ILE A 257 22.08 -5.06 8.21
N ALA A 258 21.86 -5.12 6.89
CA ALA A 258 22.84 -5.64 5.94
C ALA A 258 24.11 -4.76 5.80
N SER A 259 24.05 -3.47 6.17
CA SER A 259 25.20 -2.57 6.07
C SER A 259 25.17 -1.51 7.19
N PRO A 260 26.31 -1.25 7.87
CA PRO A 260 26.39 -0.19 8.88
C PRO A 260 26.21 1.23 8.30
N GLU A 261 26.46 1.42 7.00
CA GLU A 261 26.25 2.69 6.30
C GLU A 261 24.75 3.01 6.11
N HIS A 262 23.88 1.99 6.20
CA HIS A 262 22.44 2.15 6.08
C HIS A 262 21.83 2.52 7.44
N THR A 263 21.69 3.81 7.70
CA THR A 263 21.29 4.31 9.02
C THR A 263 19.79 4.60 9.15
N ALA A 264 19.10 4.86 8.04
CA ALA A 264 17.68 5.20 8.04
C ALA A 264 16.96 4.81 6.75
N ALA A 265 15.72 4.33 6.90
CA ALA A 265 14.82 3.94 5.82
C ALA A 265 13.43 4.55 6.06
N LEU A 266 12.84 5.13 5.02
CA LEU A 266 11.48 5.65 5.05
C LEU A 266 10.54 4.65 4.39
N ILE A 267 9.47 4.26 5.09
CA ILE A 267 8.36 3.52 4.52
C ILE A 267 7.14 4.43 4.54
N THR A 268 6.45 4.60 3.41
CA THR A 268 5.24 5.42 3.33
C THR A 268 4.15 4.72 2.56
N SER A 269 2.90 5.02 2.91
CA SER A 269 1.72 4.58 2.17
C SER A 269 0.77 5.75 1.98
N GLY A 270 0.04 5.74 0.87
CA GLY A 270 -1.04 6.67 0.61
C GLY A 270 -2.00 6.11 -0.41
N ASP A 271 -3.30 6.25 -0.14
CA ASP A 271 -4.36 5.82 -1.06
C ASP A 271 -5.49 6.85 -1.08
N ASN A 272 -6.06 7.06 -2.27
CA ASN A 272 -7.27 7.83 -2.51
C ASN A 272 -8.20 6.96 -3.36
N TYR A 273 -9.35 6.61 -2.78
CA TYR A 273 -10.35 5.71 -3.35
C TYR A 273 -11.45 6.45 -4.11
N ASN A 274 -11.34 7.77 -4.29
CA ASN A 274 -12.29 8.57 -5.06
C ASN A 274 -12.16 8.25 -6.57
N SER A 275 -12.81 7.18 -7.00
CA SER A 275 -12.73 6.66 -8.36
C SER A 275 -14.08 6.09 -8.81
N PRO A 276 -14.49 6.27 -10.09
CA PRO A 276 -15.68 5.61 -10.61
C PRO A 276 -15.56 4.08 -10.67
N MET A 277 -14.34 3.54 -10.57
CA MET A 277 -14.05 2.10 -10.62
C MET A 277 -14.18 1.40 -9.27
N LEU A 278 -14.38 2.15 -8.18
CA LEU A 278 -14.44 1.58 -6.84
C LEU A 278 -15.48 2.33 -6.00
N ASP A 279 -16.43 1.60 -5.45
CA ASP A 279 -17.39 2.12 -4.49
C ASP A 279 -16.82 1.91 -3.09
N ARG A 280 -16.31 2.99 -2.49
CA ARG A 280 -15.68 2.94 -1.16
C ARG A 280 -16.58 2.35 -0.07
N TRP A 281 -17.90 2.40 -0.24
CA TRP A 281 -18.86 1.97 0.77
C TRP A 281 -19.27 0.51 0.59
N ARG A 282 -19.20 -0.02 -0.64
CA ARG A 282 -19.78 -1.32 -1.01
C ARG A 282 -18.81 -2.31 -1.65
N SER A 283 -17.76 -1.83 -2.33
CA SER A 283 -16.79 -2.70 -3.03
C SER A 283 -16.03 -3.62 -2.08
N SER A 284 -15.88 -3.24 -0.81
CA SER A 284 -15.27 -4.04 0.24
C SER A 284 -16.22 -4.17 1.45
N PRO A 285 -17.07 -5.21 1.50
CA PRO A 285 -17.97 -5.42 2.62
C PRO A 285 -17.23 -5.49 3.95
N HIS A 286 -17.80 -4.88 4.99
CA HIS A 286 -17.21 -4.70 6.34
C HIS A 286 -16.08 -3.68 6.44
N SER A 287 -15.69 -3.04 5.34
CA SER A 287 -14.50 -2.18 5.31
C SER A 287 -14.73 -0.94 4.44
N PRO A 288 -15.58 0.02 4.86
CA PRO A 288 -15.66 1.31 4.19
C PRO A 288 -14.27 1.93 4.01
N LEU A 289 -13.92 2.30 2.78
CA LEU A 289 -12.56 2.69 2.39
C LEU A 289 -12.34 4.20 2.59
N GLY A 290 -11.38 4.52 3.46
CA GLY A 290 -10.95 5.88 3.77
C GLY A 290 -9.70 6.28 3.02
N ASP A 291 -9.63 7.55 2.64
CA ASP A 291 -8.47 8.14 2.00
C ASP A 291 -7.48 8.65 3.06
N GLY A 292 -6.19 8.51 2.81
CA GLY A 292 -5.18 8.97 3.76
C GLY A 292 -3.82 8.39 3.50
N ALA A 293 -2.88 8.74 4.37
CA ALA A 293 -1.50 8.31 4.27
C ALA A 293 -0.81 8.19 5.63
N CYS A 294 0.23 7.38 5.65
CA CYS A 294 1.15 7.26 6.77
C CYS A 294 2.61 7.19 6.29
N ALA A 295 3.52 7.42 7.22
CA ALA A 295 4.94 7.17 7.06
C ALA A 295 5.54 6.63 8.37
N LEU A 296 6.50 5.74 8.24
CA LEU A 296 7.26 5.15 9.33
C LEU A 296 8.75 5.31 8.99
N LEU A 297 9.49 5.96 9.88
CA LEU A 297 10.94 6.09 9.77
C LEU A 297 11.59 4.99 10.62
N LEU A 298 12.22 4.02 9.96
CA LEU A 298 13.07 3.03 10.62
C LEU A 298 14.53 3.51 10.65
N THR A 299 15.23 3.26 11.74
CA THR A 299 16.62 3.72 11.91
C THR A 299 17.45 2.76 12.74
N ARG A 300 18.78 2.84 12.56
CA ARG A 300 19.80 2.19 13.41
C ARG A 300 20.18 3.06 14.62
N ARG A 301 19.82 4.34 14.63
CA ARG A 301 19.98 5.24 15.78
C ARG A 301 18.92 4.93 16.84
N PRO A 302 19.15 5.25 18.12
CA PRO A 302 18.08 5.15 19.12
C PRO A 302 16.84 5.93 18.68
N GLY A 303 15.69 5.25 18.64
CA GLY A 303 14.38 5.84 18.37
C GLY A 303 13.44 5.71 19.57
N PHE A 304 12.20 6.20 19.44
CA PHE A 304 11.21 6.17 20.52
C PHE A 304 10.68 4.76 20.80
N ALA A 305 10.79 3.86 19.82
CA ALA A 305 10.40 2.46 19.97
C ALA A 305 11.41 1.53 19.31
N ARG A 306 11.48 0.29 19.79
CA ARG A 306 12.24 -0.79 19.16
C ARG A 306 11.29 -1.69 18.38
N LEU A 307 11.67 -2.02 17.15
CA LEU A 307 11.03 -3.07 16.39
C LEU A 307 11.68 -4.39 16.85
N GLU A 308 10.92 -5.25 17.50
CA GLU A 308 11.46 -6.48 18.11
C GLU A 308 11.52 -7.63 17.10
N SER A 309 10.42 -7.82 16.36
CA SER A 309 10.29 -8.86 15.35
C SER A 309 9.19 -8.51 14.35
N ILE A 310 9.32 -9.06 13.13
CA ILE A 310 8.32 -9.01 12.07
C ILE A 310 8.17 -10.43 11.51
N ASN A 311 6.93 -10.91 11.35
CA ASN A 311 6.69 -12.18 10.70
C ASN A 311 5.45 -12.12 9.80
N ALA A 312 5.50 -12.87 8.71
CA ALA A 312 4.38 -13.04 7.80
C ALA A 312 4.17 -14.50 7.40
N ARG A 313 2.93 -14.84 7.06
CA ARG A 313 2.53 -16.09 6.41
C ARG A 313 1.64 -15.78 5.22
N THR A 314 1.95 -16.43 4.10
CA THR A 314 1.23 -16.29 2.85
C THR A 314 0.57 -17.60 2.48
N LEU A 315 -0.68 -17.53 2.03
CA LEU A 315 -1.51 -18.67 1.64
C LEU A 315 -1.93 -18.48 0.16
N PRO A 316 -0.99 -18.61 -0.79
CA PRO A 316 -1.20 -18.24 -2.20
C PRO A 316 -2.27 -19.09 -2.90
N GLN A 317 -2.60 -20.27 -2.38
CA GLN A 317 -3.71 -21.08 -2.87
C GLN A 317 -5.08 -20.37 -2.77
N TYR A 318 -5.17 -19.28 -2.01
CA TYR A 318 -6.37 -18.46 -1.87
C TYR A 318 -6.32 -17.15 -2.69
N GLU A 319 -5.37 -16.99 -3.62
CA GLU A 319 -5.22 -15.74 -4.40
C GLU A 319 -6.52 -15.40 -5.16
N GLY A 320 -7.13 -16.45 -5.73
CA GLY A 320 -8.33 -16.34 -6.54
C GLY A 320 -9.54 -15.79 -5.79
N ARG A 321 -9.52 -15.77 -4.44
CA ARG A 321 -10.61 -15.21 -3.63
C ARG A 321 -10.84 -13.72 -3.91
N HIS A 322 -9.79 -12.97 -4.24
CA HIS A 322 -9.91 -11.53 -4.55
C HIS A 322 -10.03 -11.23 -6.05
N ARG A 323 -9.74 -12.22 -6.91
CA ARG A 323 -9.85 -12.12 -8.36
C ARG A 323 -11.16 -12.67 -8.92
N GLY A 324 -11.75 -13.67 -8.24
CA GLY A 324 -12.93 -14.37 -8.73
C GLY A 324 -12.67 -15.05 -10.06
N SER A 325 -13.58 -14.84 -11.02
CA SER A 325 -13.46 -15.35 -12.39
C SER A 325 -12.84 -14.35 -13.36
N ALA A 326 -12.28 -13.24 -12.88
CA ALA A 326 -11.67 -12.23 -13.75
C ALA A 326 -10.50 -12.84 -14.55
N PRO A 327 -10.42 -12.59 -15.87
CA PRO A 327 -9.29 -13.03 -16.68
C PRO A 327 -8.02 -12.29 -16.26
N LEU A 328 -6.87 -12.95 -16.36
CA LEU A 328 -5.58 -12.32 -16.08
C LEU A 328 -5.17 -11.32 -17.16
N PHE A 329 -5.66 -11.50 -18.39
CA PHE A 329 -5.39 -10.62 -19.52
C PHE A 329 -6.61 -10.53 -20.47
N PRO A 330 -6.93 -9.32 -20.99
CA PRO A 330 -6.35 -8.03 -20.62
C PRO A 330 -6.67 -7.65 -19.17
N PRO A 331 -5.81 -6.88 -18.47
CA PRO A 331 -6.06 -6.51 -17.09
C PRO A 331 -7.33 -5.65 -16.98
N GLU A 332 -8.11 -5.84 -15.90
CA GLU A 332 -9.39 -5.14 -15.68
C GLU A 332 -9.26 -3.61 -15.68
N ALA A 333 -8.08 -3.10 -15.29
CA ALA A 333 -7.74 -1.68 -15.37
C ALA A 333 -7.96 -1.11 -16.79
N SER A 334 -7.73 -1.92 -17.82
CA SER A 334 -7.92 -1.54 -19.23
C SER A 334 -9.35 -1.71 -19.73
N LEU A 335 -10.23 -2.34 -18.93
CA LEU A 335 -11.62 -2.63 -19.27
C LEU A 335 -12.62 -1.67 -18.60
N GLY A 336 -12.15 -0.83 -17.66
CA GLY A 336 -13.00 0.08 -16.91
C GLY A 336 -13.98 -0.62 -15.97
N THR A 337 -13.73 -1.89 -15.63
CA THR A 337 -14.59 -2.69 -14.76
C THR A 337 -14.55 -2.15 -13.33
N LYS A 338 -15.73 -2.08 -12.68
CA LYS A 338 -15.81 -1.73 -11.27
C LYS A 338 -15.35 -2.89 -10.40
N VAL A 339 -14.55 -2.58 -9.38
CA VAL A 339 -14.11 -3.55 -8.38
C VAL A 339 -15.26 -3.89 -7.44
N ASP A 340 -15.51 -5.18 -7.25
CA ASP A 340 -16.43 -5.73 -6.28
C ASP A 340 -15.85 -7.03 -5.69
N PHE A 341 -15.22 -6.90 -4.52
CA PHE A 341 -14.60 -8.03 -3.85
C PHE A 341 -15.61 -9.03 -3.28
N ALA A 342 -16.87 -8.62 -3.05
CA ALA A 342 -17.93 -9.51 -2.62
C ALA A 342 -18.30 -10.49 -3.73
N THR A 343 -18.48 -9.95 -4.94
CA THR A 343 -18.75 -10.73 -6.14
C THR A 343 -17.58 -11.64 -6.49
N ALA A 344 -16.34 -11.12 -6.46
CA ALA A 344 -15.13 -11.93 -6.71
C ALA A 344 -15.02 -13.11 -5.72
N LYS A 345 -15.24 -12.86 -4.43
CA LYS A 345 -15.27 -13.90 -3.39
C LYS A 345 -16.34 -14.95 -3.67
N LYS A 346 -17.56 -14.53 -4.02
CA LYS A 346 -18.68 -15.44 -4.33
C LYS A 346 -18.37 -16.33 -5.53
N GLN A 347 -17.86 -15.74 -6.62
CA GLN A 347 -17.46 -16.48 -7.82
C GLN A 347 -16.39 -17.52 -7.50
N TRP A 348 -15.38 -17.16 -6.71
CA TRP A 348 -14.33 -18.08 -6.31
C TRP A 348 -14.86 -19.26 -5.49
N PHE A 349 -15.76 -19.02 -4.52
CA PHE A 349 -16.40 -20.13 -3.79
C PHE A 349 -17.29 -21.00 -4.68
N SER A 350 -17.98 -20.43 -5.67
CA SER A 350 -18.76 -21.24 -6.62
C SER A 350 -17.89 -22.07 -7.56
N ALA A 351 -16.68 -21.60 -7.87
CA ALA A 351 -15.75 -22.26 -8.78
C ALA A 351 -14.79 -23.24 -8.07
N THR A 352 -14.75 -23.25 -6.74
CA THR A 352 -13.85 -24.09 -5.96
C THR A 352 -14.62 -24.98 -4.99
N ALA A 353 -14.02 -26.10 -4.58
CA ALA A 353 -14.58 -26.97 -3.53
C ALA A 353 -14.16 -26.54 -2.12
N VAL A 354 -13.66 -25.31 -1.93
CA VAL A 354 -13.18 -24.84 -0.63
C VAL A 354 -14.37 -24.55 0.27
N ASP A 355 -14.44 -25.24 1.41
CA ASP A 355 -15.41 -24.94 2.46
C ASP A 355 -15.08 -23.58 3.12
N PRO A 356 -16.01 -22.61 3.13
CA PRO A 356 -15.84 -21.37 3.87
C PRO A 356 -15.41 -21.58 5.33
N ARG A 357 -15.96 -22.58 6.03
CA ARG A 357 -15.64 -22.84 7.44
C ARG A 357 -14.21 -23.33 7.65
N GLU A 358 -13.74 -24.18 6.74
CA GLU A 358 -12.35 -24.64 6.73
C GLU A 358 -11.38 -23.48 6.46
N LEU A 359 -11.73 -22.61 5.51
CA LEU A 359 -10.95 -21.40 5.23
C LEU A 359 -10.89 -20.48 6.45
N GLU A 360 -12.01 -20.25 7.13
CA GLU A 360 -12.03 -19.46 8.37
C GLU A 360 -11.15 -20.07 9.46
N THR A 361 -11.23 -21.39 9.64
CA THR A 361 -10.39 -22.13 10.60
C THR A 361 -8.90 -22.01 10.25
N THR A 362 -8.57 -22.11 8.96
CA THR A 362 -7.20 -21.96 8.46
C THR A 362 -6.68 -20.55 8.71
N MET A 363 -7.46 -19.52 8.41
CA MET A 363 -7.08 -18.12 8.66
C MET A 363 -6.86 -17.85 10.15
N ALA A 364 -7.75 -18.34 11.03
CA ALA A 364 -7.61 -18.17 12.47
C ALA A 364 -6.36 -18.90 13.02
N ARG A 365 -6.11 -20.13 12.56
CA ARG A 365 -4.90 -20.88 12.92
C ARG A 365 -3.63 -20.16 12.45
N THR A 366 -3.57 -19.74 11.19
CA THR A 366 -2.41 -19.02 10.65
C THR A 366 -2.17 -17.70 11.38
N LEU A 367 -3.23 -16.99 11.78
CA LEU A 367 -3.11 -15.79 12.62
C LEU A 367 -2.44 -16.10 13.95
N LEU A 368 -2.89 -17.14 14.65
CA LEU A 368 -2.30 -17.56 15.92
C LEU A 368 -0.83 -17.99 15.76
N GLU A 369 -0.51 -18.74 14.70
CA GLU A 369 0.86 -19.17 14.40
C GLU A 369 1.80 -17.99 14.15
N VAL A 370 1.35 -16.98 13.39
CA VAL A 370 2.13 -15.76 13.10
C VAL A 370 2.34 -14.96 14.38
N VAL A 371 1.30 -14.76 15.17
CA VAL A 371 1.38 -14.04 16.45
C VAL A 371 2.32 -14.75 17.42
N HIS A 372 2.18 -16.06 17.60
CA HIS A 372 3.05 -16.86 18.46
C HIS A 372 4.51 -16.77 18.03
N THR A 373 4.79 -16.91 16.72
CA THR A 373 6.16 -16.79 16.18
C THR A 373 6.75 -15.40 16.46
N THR A 374 5.96 -14.35 16.23
CA THR A 374 6.37 -12.96 16.45
C THR A 374 6.72 -12.71 17.92
N LEU A 375 5.84 -13.11 18.84
CA LEU A 375 6.03 -12.95 20.28
C LEU A 375 7.24 -13.73 20.80
N ARG A 376 7.39 -15.00 20.38
CA ARG A 376 8.54 -15.83 20.73
C ARG A 376 9.87 -15.19 20.28
N GLU A 377 9.90 -14.56 19.12
CA GLU A 377 11.11 -13.88 18.63
C GLU A 377 11.42 -12.58 19.35
N ALA A 378 10.38 -11.87 19.73
CA ALA A 378 10.45 -10.64 20.54
C ALA A 378 10.74 -10.90 22.02
N ASP A 379 10.79 -12.18 22.45
CA ASP A 379 10.89 -12.57 23.87
C ASP A 379 9.77 -11.93 24.71
N LEU A 380 8.55 -12.05 24.19
CA LEU A 380 7.33 -11.50 24.78
C LEU A 380 6.27 -12.59 24.91
N GLU A 381 5.41 -12.42 25.91
CA GLU A 381 4.15 -13.15 26.06
C GLU A 381 2.96 -12.27 25.67
N MET A 382 1.83 -12.89 25.31
CA MET A 382 0.59 -12.16 25.00
C MET A 382 0.09 -11.31 26.18
N SER A 383 0.38 -11.74 27.42
CA SER A 383 0.08 -11.01 28.66
C SER A 383 0.81 -9.66 28.76
N GLN A 384 1.95 -9.51 28.08
CA GLN A 384 2.79 -8.30 28.09
C GLN A 384 2.44 -7.30 26.98
N ILE A 385 1.53 -7.67 26.06
CA ILE A 385 1.07 -6.76 25.00
C ILE A 385 0.09 -5.76 25.60
N THR A 386 0.33 -4.47 25.46
CA THR A 386 -0.58 -3.42 25.96
C THR A 386 -1.76 -3.26 25.01
N ARG A 387 -1.48 -3.07 23.71
CA ARG A 387 -2.49 -2.83 22.65
C ARG A 387 -2.23 -3.66 21.40
N ILE A 388 -3.29 -3.84 20.62
CA ILE A 388 -3.23 -4.49 19.31
C ILE A 388 -3.80 -3.55 18.24
N ALA A 389 -2.95 -3.12 17.32
CA ALA A 389 -3.37 -2.40 16.13
C ALA A 389 -3.79 -3.40 15.05
N PHE A 390 -5.09 -3.42 14.71
CA PHE A 390 -5.64 -4.29 13.65
C PHE A 390 -6.26 -3.44 12.54
N ALA A 391 -6.64 -4.08 11.42
CA ALA A 391 -7.30 -3.41 10.32
C ALA A 391 -8.64 -2.76 10.76
N ASN A 392 -8.91 -1.56 10.24
CA ASN A 392 -10.05 -0.72 10.60
C ASN A 392 -11.33 -1.19 9.89
N TRP A 393 -11.83 -2.34 10.33
CA TRP A 393 -13.03 -2.98 9.79
C TRP A 393 -14.23 -2.84 10.74
N SER A 394 -15.39 -3.34 10.32
CA SER A 394 -16.59 -3.42 11.16
C SER A 394 -16.31 -4.13 12.48
N GLU A 395 -17.07 -3.77 13.53
CA GLU A 395 -16.94 -4.38 14.86
C GLU A 395 -16.98 -5.91 14.83
N GLU A 396 -17.99 -6.46 14.15
CA GLU A 396 -18.18 -7.90 13.96
C GLU A 396 -16.92 -8.55 13.38
N ARG A 397 -16.37 -7.97 12.29
CA ARG A 397 -15.21 -8.53 11.62
C ARG A 397 -13.95 -8.45 12.47
N VAL A 398 -13.73 -7.35 13.18
CA VAL A 398 -12.57 -7.22 14.10
C VAL A 398 -12.71 -8.22 15.26
N ARG A 399 -13.90 -8.39 15.80
CA ARG A 399 -14.20 -9.36 16.86
C ARG A 399 -13.92 -10.79 16.41
N GLU A 400 -14.46 -11.20 15.27
CA GLU A 400 -14.32 -12.55 14.73
C GLU A 400 -12.89 -12.87 14.27
N ARG A 401 -12.17 -11.89 13.72
CA ARG A 401 -10.87 -12.11 13.09
C ARG A 401 -9.69 -11.91 14.02
N ALA A 402 -9.84 -11.08 15.05
CA ALA A 402 -8.75 -10.77 15.97
C ALA A 402 -9.14 -11.07 17.43
N ALA A 403 -10.18 -10.43 17.96
CA ALA A 403 -10.47 -10.49 19.39
C ALA A 403 -10.75 -11.92 19.89
N VAL A 404 -11.66 -12.64 19.22
CA VAL A 404 -12.06 -14.01 19.59
C VAL A 404 -10.91 -15.00 19.42
N PRO A 405 -10.20 -15.08 18.26
CA PRO A 405 -9.06 -15.97 18.12
C PRO A 405 -7.97 -15.73 19.16
N LEU A 406 -7.68 -14.47 19.49
CA LEU A 406 -6.64 -14.10 20.46
C LEU A 406 -7.10 -14.24 21.92
N GLY A 407 -8.40 -14.49 22.17
CA GLY A 407 -8.95 -14.56 23.53
C GLY A 407 -8.91 -13.22 24.28
N LEU A 408 -9.01 -12.10 23.57
CA LEU A 408 -8.89 -10.76 24.13
C LEU A 408 -10.18 -9.94 24.01
N PRO A 409 -10.46 -9.02 24.95
CA PRO A 409 -11.57 -8.10 24.81
C PRO A 409 -11.28 -7.05 23.72
N MET A 410 -12.35 -6.53 23.09
CA MET A 410 -12.26 -5.48 22.07
C MET A 410 -11.53 -4.21 22.56
N SER A 411 -11.54 -3.92 23.86
CA SER A 411 -10.83 -2.77 24.45
C SER A 411 -9.30 -2.84 24.30
N ARG A 412 -8.73 -4.03 24.05
CA ARG A 412 -7.30 -4.18 23.75
C ARG A 412 -6.96 -3.81 22.32
N LEU A 413 -7.94 -3.74 21.44
CA LEU A 413 -7.77 -3.49 20.01
C LEU A 413 -7.98 -2.00 19.72
N THR A 414 -7.52 -1.53 18.56
CA THR A 414 -7.65 -0.12 18.13
C THR A 414 -8.98 0.19 17.45
N TRP A 415 -10.01 -0.64 17.67
CA TRP A 415 -11.29 -0.53 16.94
C TRP A 415 -12.02 0.80 17.20
N GLU A 416 -12.00 1.33 18.42
CA GLU A 416 -12.64 2.62 18.73
C GLU A 416 -12.02 3.80 17.97
N TYR A 417 -10.72 3.74 17.69
CA TYR A 417 -10.07 4.69 16.78
C TYR A 417 -10.42 4.38 15.32
N GLY A 418 -10.22 3.13 14.90
CA GLY A 418 -10.43 2.68 13.53
C GLY A 418 -11.83 2.96 12.99
N ARG A 419 -12.87 2.81 13.82
CA ARG A 419 -14.25 3.13 13.43
C ARG A 419 -14.47 4.62 13.10
N THR A 420 -13.57 5.51 13.51
CA THR A 420 -13.64 6.94 13.17
C THR A 420 -12.98 7.29 11.85
N ILE A 421 -12.23 6.36 11.25
CA ILE A 421 -11.53 6.57 9.98
C ILE A 421 -11.82 5.52 8.91
N GLY A 422 -12.49 4.42 9.25
CA GLY A 422 -12.64 3.31 8.32
C GLY A 422 -11.29 2.76 7.86
N HIS A 423 -11.32 1.94 6.81
CA HIS A 423 -10.14 1.24 6.32
C HIS A 423 -9.30 2.13 5.39
N VAL A 424 -8.12 2.55 5.84
CA VAL A 424 -7.21 3.44 5.11
C VAL A 424 -6.09 2.63 4.43
N GLY A 425 -6.50 1.64 3.62
CA GLY A 425 -5.57 0.79 2.86
C GLY A 425 -4.51 0.12 3.73
N ALA A 426 -3.23 0.32 3.38
CA ALA A 426 -2.11 -0.23 4.16
C ALA A 426 -1.70 0.65 5.36
N SER A 427 -2.37 1.78 5.61
CA SER A 427 -1.96 2.77 6.62
C SER A 427 -2.51 2.49 8.03
N ASP A 428 -3.50 1.62 8.17
CA ASP A 428 -4.29 1.43 9.40
C ASP A 428 -3.44 1.25 10.68
N GLN A 429 -2.47 0.35 10.64
CA GLN A 429 -1.70 -0.01 11.83
C GLN A 429 -0.70 1.10 12.21
N VAL A 430 -0.12 1.81 11.24
CA VAL A 430 0.76 2.95 11.53
C VAL A 430 -0.05 4.16 12.01
N LEU A 431 -1.22 4.42 11.43
CA LEU A 431 -2.16 5.43 11.93
C LEU A 431 -2.60 5.11 13.37
N SER A 432 -2.82 3.84 13.68
CA SER A 432 -3.16 3.40 15.04
C SER A 432 -1.99 3.58 16.01
N LEU A 433 -0.76 3.25 15.61
CA LEU A 433 0.44 3.51 16.42
C LEU A 433 0.57 5.00 16.74
N ASP A 434 0.47 5.87 15.73
CA ASP A 434 0.56 7.32 15.92
C ASP A 434 -0.54 7.82 16.87
N HIS A 435 -1.78 7.38 16.67
CA HIS A 435 -2.90 7.74 17.55
C HIS A 435 -2.68 7.33 19.00
N LEU A 436 -2.25 6.08 19.24
CA LEU A 436 -2.03 5.57 20.59
C LEU A 436 -0.90 6.30 21.34
N LEU A 437 0.13 6.76 20.62
CA LEU A 437 1.20 7.57 21.20
C LEU A 437 0.70 8.97 21.59
N VAL A 438 -0.05 9.59 20.68
CA VAL A 438 -0.63 10.93 20.85
C VAL A 438 -1.67 10.95 21.97
N SER A 439 -2.56 9.96 22.03
CA SER A 439 -3.59 9.86 23.06
C SER A 439 -3.07 9.44 24.44
N GLY A 440 -1.78 9.08 24.55
CA GLY A 440 -1.18 8.57 25.79
C GLY A 440 -1.62 7.15 26.16
N GLU A 441 -2.29 6.44 25.25
CA GLU A 441 -2.70 5.04 25.43
C GLU A 441 -1.54 4.03 25.26
N LEU A 442 -0.38 4.49 24.76
CA LEU A 442 0.90 3.80 24.79
C LEU A 442 1.98 4.67 25.46
N ASN A 443 2.67 4.09 26.43
CA ASN A 443 3.67 4.73 27.28
C ASN A 443 4.99 3.95 27.25
N THR A 444 6.03 4.53 27.86
CA THR A 444 7.32 3.87 28.06
C THR A 444 7.15 2.48 28.69
N GLY A 445 7.75 1.46 28.06
CA GLY A 445 7.69 0.06 28.51
C GLY A 445 6.52 -0.74 27.93
N ASP A 446 5.53 -0.10 27.32
CA ASP A 446 4.42 -0.79 26.68
C ASP A 446 4.86 -1.54 25.42
N ASN A 447 4.16 -2.64 25.14
CA ASN A 447 4.36 -3.42 23.92
C ASN A 447 3.11 -3.34 23.03
N LEU A 448 3.30 -3.00 21.76
CA LEU A 448 2.26 -2.97 20.74
C LEU A 448 2.43 -4.16 19.81
N LEU A 449 1.32 -4.84 19.52
CA LEU A 449 1.24 -5.79 18.42
C LEU A 449 0.52 -5.15 17.24
N LEU A 450 1.19 -5.03 16.10
CA LEU A 450 0.55 -4.62 14.85
C LEU A 450 0.20 -5.89 14.09
N LEU A 451 -1.06 -6.06 13.71
CA LEU A 451 -1.56 -7.27 13.05
C LEU A 451 -2.32 -6.89 11.77
N GLY A 452 -1.86 -7.45 10.66
CA GLY A 452 -2.38 -7.20 9.33
C GLY A 452 -2.88 -8.47 8.67
N THR A 453 -3.89 -8.34 7.84
CA THR A 453 -4.34 -9.38 6.93
C THR A 453 -4.73 -8.75 5.60
N GLY A 454 -4.46 -9.44 4.50
CA GLY A 454 -4.65 -8.89 3.17
C GLY A 454 -4.91 -9.95 2.10
N PRO A 455 -5.16 -9.51 0.86
CA PRO A 455 -5.34 -10.40 -0.29
C PRO A 455 -4.10 -11.27 -0.50
N GLY A 456 -4.31 -12.52 -0.91
CA GLY A 456 -3.26 -13.52 -1.02
C GLY A 456 -3.73 -14.96 -0.77
N ALA A 457 -4.29 -15.34 0.38
CA ALA A 457 -4.47 -14.57 1.61
C ALA A 457 -3.15 -14.46 2.39
N ASN A 458 -2.93 -13.32 3.04
CA ASN A 458 -1.71 -13.09 3.80
C ASN A 458 -2.06 -12.63 5.23
N ILE A 459 -1.19 -12.96 6.19
CA ILE A 459 -1.26 -12.48 7.57
C ILE A 459 0.15 -12.09 8.01
N ALA A 460 0.28 -10.91 8.61
CA ALA A 460 1.56 -10.43 9.12
C ALA A 460 1.41 -9.77 10.49
N CYS A 461 2.48 -9.81 11.27
CA CYS A 461 2.52 -9.30 12.61
C CYS A 461 3.87 -8.63 12.91
N MET A 462 3.84 -7.53 13.64
CA MET A 462 5.04 -6.87 14.17
C MET A 462 4.88 -6.67 15.67
N ALA A 463 5.94 -6.97 16.43
CA ALA A 463 6.03 -6.61 17.83
C ALA A 463 6.91 -5.37 17.99
N VAL A 464 6.40 -4.38 18.71
CA VAL A 464 7.06 -3.10 18.95
C VAL A 464 7.08 -2.82 20.45
N ARG A 465 8.23 -2.44 21.00
CA ARG A 465 8.35 -1.98 22.38
C ARG A 465 8.59 -0.48 22.43
N ILE A 466 7.78 0.24 23.20
CA ILE A 466 7.95 1.68 23.40
C ILE A 466 9.08 1.92 24.42
N LEU A 467 10.09 2.70 24.04
CA LEU A 467 11.26 3.00 24.86
C LEU A 467 11.14 4.34 25.58
N HIS A 468 10.46 5.32 24.96
CA HIS A 468 10.11 6.59 25.57
C HIS A 468 8.94 7.22 24.81
N ARG A 469 8.20 8.14 25.46
CA ARG A 469 7.21 8.96 24.76
C ARG A 469 7.93 9.92 23.80
N PRO A 470 7.51 10.01 22.53
CA PRO A 470 8.16 10.89 21.58
C PRO A 470 7.77 12.37 21.83
N PRO A 471 8.67 13.32 21.52
CA PRO A 471 8.50 14.73 21.89
C PRO A 471 7.30 15.41 21.22
N TRP A 472 6.85 14.91 20.06
CA TRP A 472 5.66 15.49 19.40
C TRP A 472 4.34 15.16 20.10
N THR A 473 4.34 14.25 21.08
CA THR A 473 3.14 13.93 21.88
C THR A 473 2.91 14.92 23.01
N GLU A 474 3.94 15.65 23.44
CA GLU A 474 3.84 16.65 24.51
C GLU A 474 3.28 18.00 24.03
N ILE A 475 3.31 18.25 22.71
CA ILE A 475 2.89 19.53 22.11
C ILE A 475 1.35 19.65 22.02
N GLU A 476 0.63 18.52 22.01
CA GLU A 476 -0.85 18.53 21.96
C GLU A 476 -1.51 18.65 23.35
N ASP A 477 -0.84 18.26 24.44
CA ASP A 477 -1.33 18.49 25.81
C ASP A 477 -1.31 19.99 26.21
N ALA A 478 -0.65 20.84 25.41
CA ALA A 478 -0.50 22.29 25.63
C ALA A 478 -1.44 23.17 24.78
N ARG A 479 -2.35 22.58 24.00
CA ARG A 479 -3.39 23.27 23.21
C ARG A 479 -4.77 22.80 23.61
#